data_AF-A0A4U1JKZ6-F1
#
_entry.id   AF-A0A4U1JKZ6-F1
#
_cell.length_a   1.000
_cell.length_b   1.000
_cell.length_c   1.000
_cell.angle_alpha   90.00
_cell.angle_beta   90.00
_cell.angle_gamma   90.00
#
_symmetry.space_group_name_H-M   'P 1'
#
loop_
_entity.id
_entity.type
_entity.pdbx_description
1 polymer ?
#
loop_
_entity_poly.entity_id
_entity_poly.type
_entity_poly.pdbx_seq_one_letter_code
_entity_poly.pdbx_strand_id
1 'polypeptide(L)'
;DATLHGIADRLQAIQRRNFYQLAAEATHRGCYYHEYTMSVDVTRDSPTCQPPTEDAEEIVTEALRDLARWLYRQLQAEYEHLTSDEA
;
A
#
# COMPACT_ATOMS: atom_id res chain seq x y z
N ASP A 1 10.55 -5.98 12.18
CA ASP A 1 9.52 -6.30 11.19
C ASP A 1 10.11 -6.22 9.78
N ALA A 2 10.71 -7.31 9.30
CA ALA A 2 11.41 -7.33 8.01
C ALA A 2 10.45 -7.10 6.83
N THR A 3 9.19 -7.49 6.98
CA THR A 3 8.15 -7.34 5.95
C THR A 3 7.76 -5.87 5.78
N LEU A 4 7.48 -5.16 6.88
CA LEU A 4 7.13 -3.74 6.83
C LEU A 4 8.28 -2.89 6.28
N HIS A 5 9.52 -3.19 6.67
CA HIS A 5 10.70 -2.52 6.12
C HIS A 5 10.84 -2.82 4.62
N GLY A 6 10.63 -4.06 4.18
CA GLY A 6 10.66 -4.40 2.76
C GLY A 6 9.57 -3.75 1.91
N ILE A 7 8.42 -3.38 2.52
CA ILE A 7 7.38 -2.56 1.85
C ILE A 7 7.86 -1.10 1.75
N ALA A 8 8.40 -0.56 2.84
CA ALA A 8 8.92 0.81 2.88
C ALA A 8 10.06 1.02 1.88
N ASP A 9 11.00 0.07 1.78
CA ASP A 9 12.12 0.12 0.84
C ASP A 9 11.64 0.15 -0.62
N ARG A 10 10.62 -0.65 -0.95
CA ARG A 10 10.00 -0.66 -2.28
C ARG A 10 9.34 0.68 -2.62
N LEU A 11 8.58 1.25 -1.69
CA LEU A 11 7.97 2.57 -1.85
C LEU A 11 9.02 3.69 -1.97
N GLN A 12 10.10 3.61 -1.19
CA GLN A 12 11.17 4.60 -1.25
C GLN A 12 11.94 4.53 -2.57
N ALA A 13 12.19 3.33 -3.09
CA ALA A 13 12.86 3.14 -4.37
C ALA A 13 12.06 3.74 -5.54
N ILE A 14 10.74 3.51 -5.58
CA ILE A 14 9.89 4.05 -6.66
C ILE A 14 9.69 5.56 -6.54
N GLN A 15 9.58 6.09 -5.32
CA GLN A 15 9.55 7.54 -5.08
C GLN A 15 10.83 8.20 -5.57
N ARG A 16 12.00 7.65 -5.26
CA ARG A 16 13.30 8.21 -5.70
C ARG A 16 13.42 8.29 -7.22
N ARG A 17 12.92 7.27 -7.94
CA ARG A 17 12.89 7.23 -9.42
C ARG A 17 11.97 8.29 -10.03
N ASN A 18 10.99 8.76 -9.25
CA ASN A 18 10.02 9.77 -9.63
C ASN A 18 10.27 11.11 -8.92
N PHE A 19 11.50 11.34 -8.43
CA PHE A 19 11.91 12.57 -7.73
C PHE A 19 11.04 12.95 -6.52
N TYR A 20 10.46 11.95 -5.84
CA TYR A 20 9.57 12.12 -4.70
C TYR A 20 8.27 12.87 -5.03
N GLN A 21 7.82 12.78 -6.28
CA GLN A 21 6.60 13.45 -6.78
C GLN A 21 5.41 12.49 -6.93
N LEU A 22 5.52 11.22 -6.52
CA LEU A 22 4.38 10.31 -6.62
C LEU A 22 3.39 10.58 -5.48
N ALA A 23 2.12 10.71 -5.84
CA ALA A 23 0.99 10.64 -4.93
C ALA A 23 0.16 9.41 -5.31
N ALA A 24 -0.35 8.71 -4.30
CA ALA A 24 -1.19 7.54 -4.51
C ALA A 24 -2.45 7.68 -3.66
N GLU A 25 -3.60 7.55 -4.30
CA GLU A 25 -4.90 7.51 -3.63
C GLU A 25 -5.42 6.08 -3.66
N ALA A 26 -5.57 5.49 -2.48
CA ALA A 26 -6.16 4.17 -2.34
C ALA A 26 -7.65 4.31 -2.04
N THR A 27 -8.48 3.80 -2.93
CA THR A 27 -9.93 3.73 -2.74
C THR A 27 -10.40 2.28 -2.72
N HIS A 28 -11.50 2.02 -2.04
CA HIS A 28 -12.14 0.71 -2.01
C HIS A 28 -13.52 0.83 -2.63
N ARG A 29 -13.84 -0.01 -3.63
CA ARG A 29 -15.21 -0.08 -4.18
C ARG A 29 -15.96 -1.29 -3.63
N GLY A 30 -17.06 -1.01 -2.93
CA GLY A 30 -18.01 -2.01 -2.43
C GLY A 30 -17.84 -2.36 -0.94
N CYS A 31 -18.74 -3.22 -0.44
CA CYS A 31 -18.78 -3.66 0.96
C CYS A 31 -17.99 -4.96 1.22
N TYR A 32 -17.32 -5.52 0.21
CA TYR A 32 -16.55 -6.76 0.30
C TYR A 32 -15.05 -6.45 0.37
N TYR A 33 -14.42 -6.77 1.49
CA TYR A 33 -12.98 -6.60 1.70
C TYR A 33 -12.20 -7.79 1.10
N HIS A 34 -11.73 -7.65 -0.14
CA HIS A 34 -10.82 -8.60 -0.76
C HIS A 34 -9.60 -7.87 -1.34
N GLU A 35 -8.45 -8.56 -1.41
CA GLU A 35 -7.18 -7.95 -1.82
C GLU A 35 -7.17 -7.33 -3.24
N TYR A 36 -8.17 -7.67 -4.07
CA TYR A 36 -8.38 -7.12 -5.42
C TYR A 36 -9.43 -6.00 -5.50
N THR A 37 -10.10 -5.62 -4.40
CA THR A 37 -11.12 -4.53 -4.40
C THR A 37 -10.56 -3.15 -4.08
N MET A 38 -9.26 -3.08 -3.75
CA MET A 38 -8.51 -1.84 -3.60
C MET A 38 -8.10 -1.32 -4.99
N SER A 39 -8.64 -0.16 -5.35
CA SER A 39 -8.20 0.64 -6.49
C SER A 39 -7.15 1.63 -6.00
N VAL A 40 -6.05 1.74 -6.72
CA VAL A 40 -4.97 2.67 -6.38
C VAL A 40 -4.73 3.56 -7.58
N ASP A 41 -4.99 4.85 -7.41
CA ASP A 41 -4.75 5.87 -8.42
C ASP A 41 -3.39 6.52 -8.14
N VAL A 42 -2.40 6.27 -9.01
CA VAL A 42 -1.05 6.81 -8.86
C VAL A 42 -0.87 7.99 -9.80
N THR A 43 -0.59 9.15 -9.23
CA THR A 43 -0.34 10.40 -9.96
C THR A 43 1.06 10.92 -9.65
N ARG A 44 1.59 11.73 -10.57
CA ARG A 44 2.87 12.40 -10.39
C ARG A 44 2.65 13.90 -10.40
N ASP A 45 2.95 14.56 -9.29
CA ASP A 45 2.88 16.02 -9.15
C ASP A 45 4.10 16.68 -9.81
N SER A 46 4.07 16.71 -11.14
CA SER A 46 5.11 17.31 -11.97
C SER A 46 4.64 18.65 -12.51
N PRO A 47 5.46 19.73 -12.41
CA PRO A 47 5.15 21.03 -13.01
C PRO A 47 4.90 20.96 -14.53
N THR A 48 5.40 19.92 -15.18
CA THR A 48 5.29 19.69 -16.62
C THR A 48 4.24 18.64 -16.98
N CYS A 49 3.37 18.23 -16.04
CA CYS A 49 2.39 17.16 -16.21
C CYS A 49 3.00 15.85 -16.76
N GLN A 50 4.23 15.52 -16.35
CA GLN A 50 4.86 14.26 -16.73
C GLN A 50 4.12 13.10 -16.08
N PRO A 51 3.81 12.02 -16.81
CA PRO A 51 3.26 10.82 -16.20
C PRO A 51 4.28 10.20 -15.23
N PRO A 52 3.79 9.38 -14.27
CA PRO A 52 4.64 8.53 -13.47
C PRO A 52 5.43 7.54 -14.35
N THR A 53 6.50 6.93 -13.82
CA THR A 53 7.20 5.86 -14.54
C THR A 53 6.25 4.70 -14.85
N GLU A 54 6.48 3.98 -15.96
CA GLU A 54 5.60 2.91 -16.45
C GLU A 54 5.28 1.83 -15.40
N ASP A 55 6.24 1.55 -14.52
CA ASP A 55 6.13 0.56 -13.45
C ASP A 55 5.69 1.16 -12.09
N ALA A 56 5.51 2.47 -11.99
CA ALA A 56 5.16 3.11 -10.72
C ALA A 56 3.77 2.70 -10.24
N GLU A 57 2.81 2.61 -11.17
CA GLU A 57 1.44 2.23 -10.82
C GLU A 57 1.38 0.81 -10.25
N GLU A 58 2.02 -0.15 -10.91
CA GLU A 58 2.10 -1.53 -10.46
C GLU A 58 2.83 -1.66 -9.12
N ILE A 59 4.04 -1.08 -9.00
CA ILE A 59 4.85 -1.18 -7.79
C ILE A 59 4.15 -0.57 -6.58
N VAL A 60 3.54 0.60 -6.74
CA VAL A 60 2.83 1.28 -5.65
C VAL A 60 1.56 0.51 -5.28
N THR A 61 0.81 0.01 -6.26
CA THR A 61 -0.38 -0.81 -6.02
C THR A 61 -0.03 -2.07 -5.22
N GLU A 62 0.98 -2.82 -5.64
CA GLU A 62 1.40 -4.04 -4.95
C GLU A 62 1.97 -3.76 -3.55
N ALA A 63 2.74 -2.67 -3.39
CA ALA A 63 3.24 -2.27 -2.08
C ALA A 63 2.11 -1.88 -1.12
N LEU A 64 1.08 -1.19 -1.59
CA LEU A 64 -0.09 -0.82 -0.79
C LEU A 64 -0.97 -2.04 -0.44
N ARG A 65 -1.11 -3.01 -1.35
CA ARG A 65 -1.77 -4.29 -1.07
C ARG A 65 -1.02 -5.10 -0.02
N ASP A 66 0.30 -5.18 -0.13
CA ASP A 66 1.16 -5.83 0.86
C ASP A 66 1.03 -5.15 2.23
N LEU A 67 0.96 -3.81 2.26
CA LEU A 67 0.74 -3.05 3.49
C LEU A 67 -0.62 -3.36 4.10
N ALA A 68 -1.69 -3.36 3.32
CA ALA A 68 -3.03 -3.72 3.78
C ALA A 68 -3.05 -5.14 4.37
N ARG A 69 -2.44 -6.11 3.68
CA ARG A 69 -2.34 -7.50 4.16
C ARG A 69 -1.56 -7.60 5.47
N TRP A 70 -0.48 -6.83 5.62
CA TRP A 70 0.28 -6.77 6.87
C TRP A 70 -0.58 -6.18 8.01
N LEU A 71 -1.29 -5.08 7.76
CA LEU A 71 -2.17 -4.45 8.75
C LEU A 71 -3.29 -5.39 9.21
N TYR A 72 -3.97 -6.09 8.29
CA TYR A 72 -5.03 -7.04 8.65
C TYR A 72 -4.50 -8.20 9.51
N ARG A 73 -3.29 -8.70 9.22
CA ARG A 73 -2.69 -9.76 10.05
C ARG A 73 -2.37 -9.27 11.46
N GLN A 74 -1.87 -8.04 11.60
CA GLN A 74 -1.62 -7.46 12.91
C GLN A 74 -2.93 -7.28 13.69
N LEU A 75 -3.97 -6.75 13.05
CA LEU A 75 -5.28 -6.57 13.67
C LEU A 75 -5.92 -7.90 14.10
N GLN A 76 -5.80 -8.94 13.26
CA GLN A 76 -6.29 -10.28 13.62
C GLN A 76 -5.53 -10.86 14.82
N ALA A 77 -4.20 -10.75 14.83
CA ALA A 77 -3.39 -11.24 15.94
C ALA A 77 -3.71 -10.51 17.25
N GLU A 78 -3.95 -9.20 17.19
CA GLU A 78 -4.40 -8.41 18.34
C GLU A 78 -5.79 -8.84 18.81
N TYR A 79 -6.73 -9.08 17.89
CA TYR A 79 -8.06 -9.59 18.22
C TYR A 79 -7.99 -10.96 18.90
N GLU A 80 -7.23 -11.90 18.34
CA GLU A 80 -7.01 -13.24 18.91
C GLU A 80 -6.40 -13.16 20.31
N HIS A 81 -5.44 -12.25 20.53
CA HIS A 81 -4.85 -12.04 21.85
C HIS A 81 -5.88 -11.52 22.87
N LEU A 82 -6.69 -10.52 22.49
CA LEU A 82 -7.71 -9.93 23.37
C LEU A 82 -8.86 -10.89 23.69
N THR A 83 -9.24 -11.76 22.74
CA THR A 83 -10.29 -12.78 22.97
C THR A 83 -9.76 -14.05 23.63
N SER A 84 -8.46 -14.33 23.54
CA SER A 84 -7.83 -15.48 24.22
C SER A 84 -7.69 -15.29 25.73
N ASP A 85 -7.66 -14.06 26.24
CA ASP A 85 -7.63 -13.77 27.68
C ASP A 85 -9.02 -13.86 28.35
N GLU A 86 -10.07 -14.13 27.56
CA GLU A 86 -11.46 -14.32 28.02
C GLU A 86 -11.89 -15.81 28.06
N ALA A 87 -10.95 -16.75 27.82
CA ALA A 87 -11.19 -18.20 27.76
C ALA A 87 -10.73 -18.98 29.00
#